data_AF-A0A5N6K8E7-F1
#
_entry.id   AF-A0A5N6K8E7-F1
#
_cell.length_a   1.000
_cell.length_b   1.000
_cell.length_c   1.000
_cell.angle_alpha   90.00
_cell.angle_beta   90.00
_cell.angle_gamma   90.00
#
_symmetry.space_group_name_H-M   'P 1'
#
loop_
_entity.id
_entity.type
_entity.pdbx_description
1 polymer ?
#
loop_
_entity_poly.entity_id
_entity_poly.type
_entity_poly.pdbx_seq_one_letter_code
_entity_poly.pdbx_strand_id
1 'polypeptide(L)'
;MPSGKATATVNGRTIAETDNWEVVEGNVYFPPSSVKQAMLSKTDHSTHCPWKGDASYYTITFDKTELKNAAWYYPTPFEKAENIKDYVAFYKNLVDVKAEEKPSSTYLVKKLLIANQSHPQGTWPIAIRTEESALPTFDSSRAHD
;
A
#
# COMPACT_ATOMS: atom_id res chain seq x y z
N MET A 1 -11.38 8.94 2.27
CA MET A 1 -9.94 8.68 2.42
C MET A 1 -9.65 7.31 1.83
N PRO A 2 -8.66 7.14 0.94
CA PRO A 2 -8.26 5.81 0.52
C PRO A 2 -7.82 5.03 1.76
N SER A 3 -8.54 3.97 2.12
CA SER A 3 -8.27 3.15 3.32
C SER A 3 -7.29 2.02 2.97
N GLY A 4 -6.18 2.40 2.34
CA GLY A 4 -5.16 1.47 1.91
C GLY A 4 -4.03 1.32 2.91
N LYS A 5 -3.03 0.50 2.55
CA LYS A 5 -1.85 0.26 3.38
C LYS A 5 -0.61 0.25 2.51
N ALA A 6 0.42 0.99 2.91
CA ALA A 6 1.73 0.92 2.33
C ALA A 6 2.70 0.21 3.29
N THR A 7 3.49 -0.70 2.76
CA THR A 7 4.50 -1.47 3.48
C THR A 7 5.79 -1.54 2.67
N ALA A 8 6.91 -1.32 3.35
CA ALA A 8 8.24 -1.57 2.82
C ALA A 8 8.89 -2.70 3.64
N THR A 9 9.39 -3.73 2.95
CA THR A 9 10.01 -4.90 3.57
C THR A 9 11.38 -5.21 2.97
N VAL A 10 12.30 -5.69 3.83
CA VAL A 10 13.62 -6.17 3.44
C VAL A 10 13.77 -7.58 3.99
N ASN A 11 14.08 -8.55 3.12
CA ASN A 11 14.19 -9.97 3.49
C ASN A 11 12.98 -10.48 4.32
N GLY A 12 11.77 -9.99 4.02
CA GLY A 12 10.53 -10.36 4.72
C GLY A 12 10.27 -9.67 6.06
N ARG A 13 11.15 -8.76 6.54
CA ARG A 13 10.87 -7.92 7.72
C ARG A 13 10.45 -6.51 7.31
N THR A 14 9.39 -6.02 7.94
CA THR A 14 8.86 -4.67 7.72
C THR A 14 9.77 -3.60 8.30
N ILE A 15 10.22 -2.69 7.44
CA ILE A 15 11.04 -1.52 7.80
C ILE A 15 10.21 -0.24 7.87
N ALA A 16 9.10 -0.17 7.12
CA ALA A 16 8.14 0.92 7.20
C ALA A 16 6.73 0.40 6.90
N GLU A 17 5.74 0.93 7.63
CA GLU A 17 4.33 0.59 7.45
C GLU A 17 3.46 1.77 7.80
N THR A 18 2.57 2.16 6.89
CA THR A 18 1.69 3.31 7.07
C THR A 18 0.37 3.14 6.31
N ASP A 19 -0.69 3.71 6.84
CA ASP A 19 -1.98 3.91 6.18
C ASP A 19 -2.08 5.29 5.52
N ASN A 20 -1.11 6.17 5.76
CA ASN A 20 -0.96 7.47 5.11
C ASN A 20 0.40 7.57 4.42
N TRP A 21 0.40 7.69 3.09
CA TRP A 21 1.62 7.81 2.27
C TRP A 21 1.36 8.75 1.09
N GLU A 22 2.45 9.30 0.55
CA GLU A 22 2.43 10.15 -0.63
C GLU A 22 3.04 9.39 -1.81
N VAL A 23 2.52 9.61 -3.03
CA VAL A 23 3.09 9.01 -4.25
C VAL A 23 3.55 10.11 -5.19
N VAL A 24 4.86 10.18 -5.45
CA VAL A 24 5.46 11.17 -6.34
C VAL A 24 6.36 10.46 -7.35
N GLU A 25 6.06 10.64 -8.64
CA GLU A 25 6.78 9.99 -9.76
C GLU A 25 6.86 8.46 -9.60
N GLY A 26 5.77 7.85 -9.11
CA GLY A 26 5.69 6.40 -8.89
C GLY A 26 6.46 5.90 -7.67
N ASN A 27 7.11 6.78 -6.89
CA ASN A 27 7.77 6.42 -5.64
C ASN A 27 6.81 6.64 -4.46
N VAL A 28 6.81 5.69 -3.52
CA VAL A 28 5.99 5.74 -2.31
C VAL A 28 6.82 6.37 -1.20
N TYR A 29 6.30 7.44 -0.62
CA TYR A 29 6.91 8.22 0.44
C TYR A 29 6.20 7.92 1.75
N PHE A 30 6.97 7.42 2.72
CA PHE A 30 6.49 7.05 4.04
C PHE A 30 6.78 8.18 5.03
N PRO A 31 5.84 8.56 5.89
CA PRO A 31 6.10 9.56 6.92
C PRO A 31 7.16 9.04 7.90
N PRO A 32 8.01 9.91 8.45
CA PRO A 32 9.14 9.50 9.26
C PRO A 32 8.73 8.74 10.54
N SER A 33 7.52 9.00 11.06
CA SER A 33 6.93 8.28 12.20
C SER A 33 6.64 6.81 11.93
N SER A 34 6.42 6.46 10.67
CA SER A 34 6.04 5.12 10.22
C SER A 34 7.24 4.26 9.81
N VAL A 35 8.44 4.83 9.88
CA VAL A 35 9.69 4.21 9.44
C VAL A 35 10.54 3.82 10.65
N LYS A 36 11.08 2.60 10.65
CA LYS A 36 11.96 2.13 11.72
C LYS A 36 13.36 2.76 11.60
N GLN A 37 13.51 3.96 12.14
CA GLN A 37 14.77 4.71 12.13
C GLN A 37 15.95 3.94 12.73
N ALA A 38 15.71 3.01 13.67
CA ALA A 38 16.76 2.15 14.23
C ALA A 38 17.47 1.26 13.19
N MET A 39 16.86 1.05 12.02
CA MET A 39 17.44 0.28 10.90
C MET A 39 18.06 1.20 9.84
N LEU A 40 17.97 2.52 10.01
CA LEU A 40 18.46 3.52 9.06
C LEU A 40 19.68 4.23 9.61
N SER A 41 20.75 4.26 8.83
CA SER A 41 21.95 5.04 9.11
C SER A 41 22.07 6.17 8.09
N LYS A 42 22.18 7.41 8.57
CA LYS A 42 22.41 8.58 7.69
C LYS A 42 23.74 8.42 6.97
N THR A 43 23.77 8.85 5.72
CA THR A 43 25.01 8.94 4.94
C THR A 43 25.28 10.41 4.59
N ASP A 44 26.53 10.74 4.31
CA ASP A 44 26.91 12.05 3.77
C ASP A 44 26.57 12.19 2.27
N HIS A 45 25.85 11.22 1.71
CA HIS A 45 25.46 11.23 0.31
C HIS A 45 24.21 12.09 0.13
N SER A 46 24.28 13.03 -0.80
CA SER A 46 23.15 13.85 -1.21
C SER A 46 23.12 14.05 -2.71
N THR A 47 21.93 14.22 -3.27
CA THR A 47 21.74 14.54 -4.69
C THR A 47 20.80 15.73 -4.83
N HIS A 48 21.04 16.57 -5.84
CA HIS A 48 20.25 17.78 -6.04
C HIS A 48 19.22 17.57 -7.16
N CYS A 49 17.96 17.91 -6.87
CA CYS A 49 16.86 17.88 -7.83
C CYS A 49 16.34 19.30 -8.08
N PRO A 50 16.26 19.77 -9.36
CA PRO A 50 15.94 21.17 -9.69
C PRO A 50 14.60 21.69 -9.14
N TRP A 51 13.66 20.80 -8.86
CA TRP A 51 12.32 21.17 -8.39
C TRP A 51 11.95 20.60 -7.02
N LYS A 52 12.73 19.63 -6.51
CA LYS A 52 12.48 19.01 -5.20
C LYS A 52 13.46 19.46 -4.12
N GLY A 53 14.59 20.07 -4.48
CA GLY A 53 15.66 20.41 -3.54
C GLY A 53 16.66 19.27 -3.36
N ASP A 54 17.33 19.26 -2.21
CA ASP A 54 18.40 18.32 -1.90
C ASP A 54 17.86 17.03 -1.25
N ALA A 55 18.09 15.90 -1.91
CA ALA A 55 17.83 14.58 -1.37
C ALA A 55 19.00 14.15 -0.48
N SER A 56 18.69 13.65 0.71
CA SER A 56 19.62 12.99 1.61
C SER A 56 19.34 11.49 1.63
N TYR A 57 20.37 10.67 1.85
CA TYR A 57 20.25 9.21 1.77
C TYR A 57 20.42 8.52 3.12
N TYR A 58 19.80 7.35 3.23
CA TYR A 58 19.97 6.41 4.33
C TYR A 58 20.49 5.07 3.79
N THR A 59 21.45 4.51 4.52
CA THR A 59 21.81 3.09 4.41
C THR A 59 20.91 2.29 5.33
N ILE A 60 20.32 1.21 4.81
CA ILE A 60 19.52 0.29 5.62
C ILE A 60 20.44 -0.80 6.14
N THR A 61 20.56 -0.89 7.46
CA THR A 61 21.35 -1.93 8.12
C THR A 61 20.42 -2.85 8.87
N PHE A 62 20.49 -4.14 8.57
CA PHE A 62 19.57 -5.12 9.08
C PHE A 62 20.24 -6.50 9.21
N ASP A 63 20.34 -7.00 10.44
CA ASP A 63 21.09 -8.21 10.78
C ASP A 63 22.51 -8.21 10.16
N LYS A 64 22.73 -8.99 9.10
CA LYS A 64 24.00 -9.11 8.36
C LYS A 64 23.93 -8.47 6.96
N THR A 65 22.83 -7.78 6.65
CA THR A 65 22.58 -7.13 5.37
C THR A 65 22.75 -5.63 5.53
N GLU A 66 23.58 -5.04 4.68
CA GLU A 66 23.73 -3.60 4.54
C GLU A 66 23.34 -3.20 3.13
N LEU A 67 22.31 -2.36 3.00
CA LEU A 67 21.85 -1.81 1.73
C LEU A 67 22.22 -0.33 1.67
N LYS A 68 23.35 -0.04 1.03
CA LYS A 68 23.89 1.32 0.93
C LYS A 68 22.99 2.23 0.12
N ASN A 69 22.72 3.42 0.64
CA ASN A 69 21.87 4.45 0.01
C ASN A 69 20.51 3.88 -0.46
N ALA A 70 19.95 2.91 0.26
CA ALA A 70 18.75 2.20 -0.16
C ALA A 70 17.45 2.97 0.09
N ALA A 71 17.52 4.06 0.86
CA ALA A 71 16.43 4.99 1.07
C ALA A 71 16.90 6.44 0.90
N TRP A 72 15.98 7.34 0.56
CA TRP A 72 16.24 8.77 0.46
C TRP A 72 15.06 9.58 0.99
N TYR A 73 15.33 10.83 1.38
CA TYR A 73 14.36 11.77 1.89
C TYR A 73 14.78 13.21 1.56
N TYR A 74 13.83 14.14 1.62
CA TYR A 74 14.09 15.56 1.40
C TYR A 74 13.91 16.33 2.72
N PRO A 75 14.99 16.73 3.42
CA PRO A 75 14.89 17.52 4.65
C PRO A 75 14.43 18.97 4.39
N THR A 76 14.83 19.52 3.26
CA THR A 76 14.53 20.90 2.85
C THR A 76 14.02 20.93 1.40
N PRO A 77 12.80 20.39 1.16
CA PRO A 77 12.23 20.44 -0.18
C PRO A 77 11.79 21.85 -0.56
N PHE A 78 11.66 22.10 -1.86
CA PHE A 78 11.02 23.32 -2.36
C PHE A 78 9.49 23.27 -2.20
N GLU A 79 8.80 24.42 -2.29
CA GLU A 79 7.35 24.56 -2.10
C GLU A 79 6.53 23.50 -2.84
N LYS A 80 6.92 23.15 -4.07
CA LYS A 80 6.22 22.16 -4.90
C LYS A 80 6.31 20.72 -4.37
N ALA A 81 7.22 20.44 -3.44
CA ALA A 81 7.48 19.13 -2.86
C ALA A 81 7.39 19.15 -1.31
N GLU A 82 6.77 20.19 -0.72
CA GLU A 82 6.60 20.28 0.73
C GLU A 82 5.78 19.14 1.32
N ASN A 83 4.86 18.56 0.55
CA ASN A 83 4.04 17.42 0.97
C ASN A 83 4.88 16.16 1.28
N ILE A 84 6.10 16.05 0.76
CA ILE A 84 7.03 14.94 1.02
C ILE A 84 8.20 15.32 1.95
N LYS A 85 8.11 16.45 2.64
CA LYS A 85 9.16 16.90 3.57
C LYS A 85 9.40 15.88 4.67
N ASP A 86 10.65 15.45 4.81
CA ASP A 86 11.10 14.41 5.75
C ASP A 86 10.49 13.02 5.50
N TYR A 87 9.71 12.83 4.44
CA TYR A 87 9.19 11.51 4.09
C TYR A 87 10.30 10.70 3.42
N VAL A 88 10.32 9.41 3.74
CA VAL A 88 11.34 8.47 3.30
C VAL A 88 10.78 7.63 2.16
N ALA A 89 11.49 7.60 1.04
CA ALA A 89 11.23 6.68 -0.07
C ALA A 89 12.35 5.63 -0.15
N PHE A 90 12.02 4.47 -0.75
CA PHE A 90 12.90 3.32 -0.83
C PHE A 90 13.13 2.88 -2.28
N TYR A 91 14.34 2.41 -2.56
CA TYR A 91 14.69 1.87 -3.87
C TYR A 91 14.02 0.51 -4.08
N LYS A 92 13.06 0.44 -5.01
CA LYS A 92 12.25 -0.77 -5.28
C LYS A 92 13.05 -1.99 -5.74
N ASN A 93 14.27 -1.80 -6.23
CA ASN A 93 15.20 -2.87 -6.59
C ASN A 93 15.94 -3.46 -5.39
N LEU A 94 15.91 -2.80 -4.23
CA LEU A 94 16.56 -3.24 -2.98
C LEU A 94 15.55 -3.55 -1.88
N VAL A 95 14.39 -2.90 -1.90
CA VAL A 95 13.33 -2.99 -0.90
C VAL A 95 12.03 -3.35 -1.59
N ASP A 96 11.31 -4.33 -1.06
CA ASP A 96 9.98 -4.69 -1.54
C ASP A 96 8.97 -3.68 -0.99
N VAL A 97 8.53 -2.77 -1.85
CA VAL A 97 7.57 -1.69 -1.53
C VAL A 97 6.23 -2.02 -2.16
N LYS A 98 5.19 -2.15 -1.32
CA LYS A 98 3.81 -2.38 -1.73
C LYS A 98 2.94 -1.27 -1.17
N ALA A 99 2.11 -0.69 -2.03
CA ALA A 99 1.08 0.26 -1.64
C ALA A 99 -0.25 -0.26 -2.21
N GLU A 100 -1.10 -0.75 -1.32
CA GLU A 100 -2.42 -1.26 -1.67
C GLU A 100 -3.44 -0.17 -1.42
N GLU A 101 -3.97 0.44 -2.48
CA GLU A 101 -5.14 1.29 -2.37
C GLU A 101 -6.38 0.40 -2.23
N LYS A 102 -7.08 0.45 -1.08
CA LYS A 102 -8.45 -0.10 -1.06
C LYS A 102 -9.27 0.72 -2.05
N PRO A 103 -9.95 0.08 -3.03
CA PRO A 103 -10.78 0.81 -3.95
C PRO A 103 -11.83 1.57 -3.13
N SER A 104 -11.72 2.90 -3.15
CA SER A 104 -12.72 3.77 -2.54
C SER A 104 -14.08 3.39 -3.12
N SER A 105 -15.08 3.19 -2.26
CA SER A 105 -16.44 2.80 -2.66
C SER A 105 -16.99 3.69 -3.80
N THR A 106 -16.59 4.96 -3.86
CA THR A 106 -16.91 5.93 -4.93
C THR A 106 -16.37 5.52 -6.31
N TYR A 107 -15.25 4.82 -6.39
CA TYR A 107 -14.68 4.31 -7.64
C TYR A 107 -15.38 3.03 -8.11
N LEU A 108 -15.84 2.18 -7.17
CA LEU A 108 -16.64 0.99 -7.49
C LEU A 108 -18.01 1.36 -8.06
N VAL A 109 -18.71 2.33 -7.47
CA VAL A 109 -20.00 2.79 -8.03
C VAL A 109 -19.83 3.40 -9.42
N LYS A 110 -18.75 4.16 -9.68
CA LYS A 110 -18.46 4.69 -11.02
C LYS A 110 -18.11 3.58 -12.04
N LYS A 111 -17.31 2.57 -11.64
CA LYS A 111 -16.99 1.41 -12.51
C LYS A 111 -18.24 0.58 -12.84
N LEU A 112 -19.13 0.38 -11.86
CA LEU A 112 -20.40 -0.34 -12.04
C LEU A 112 -21.35 0.46 -12.95
N LEU A 113 -21.43 1.78 -12.79
CA LEU A 113 -22.25 2.65 -13.65
C LEU A 113 -21.75 2.64 -15.10
N ILE A 114 -20.43 2.67 -15.32
CA ILE A 114 -19.83 2.65 -16.66
C ILE A 114 -20.02 1.27 -17.32
N ALA A 115 -19.87 0.18 -16.56
CA ALA A 115 -20.09 -1.18 -17.07
C ALA A 115 -21.55 -1.45 -17.47
N ASN A 116 -22.52 -0.80 -16.81
CA ASN A 116 -23.95 -0.95 -17.11
C ASN A 116 -24.47 -0.03 -18.25
N GLN A 117 -23.68 0.96 -18.67
CA GLN A 117 -24.03 1.85 -19.80
C GLN A 117 -23.56 1.31 -21.16
N SER A 118 -22.74 0.26 -21.17
CA SER A 118 -22.15 -0.30 -22.39
C SER A 118 -22.92 -1.47 -23.01
N HIS A 119 -24.15 -1.74 -22.56
CA HIS A 119 -25.00 -2.78 -23.16
C HIS A 119 -26.41 -2.26 -23.47
N PRO A 120 -26.73 -1.92 -24.72
CA PRO A 120 -28.11 -1.99 -25.18
C PRO A 120 -28.49 -3.47 -25.42
N GLN A 121 -29.46 -3.93 -24.63
CA GLN A 121 -30.31 -5.12 -24.83
C GLN A 121 -29.69 -6.50 -24.55
N GLY A 122 -30.09 -7.10 -23.42
CA GLY A 122 -29.87 -8.52 -23.14
C GLY A 122 -30.09 -8.87 -21.66
N THR A 123 -31.33 -9.22 -21.32
CA THR A 123 -31.79 -9.65 -20.00
C THR A 123 -30.95 -10.79 -19.39
N TRP A 124 -30.62 -10.68 -18.10
CA TRP A 124 -30.31 -11.82 -17.22
C TRP A 124 -31.05 -11.65 -15.89
N PRO A 125 -31.73 -12.69 -15.37
CA PRO A 125 -32.44 -12.59 -14.10
C PRO A 125 -31.44 -12.68 -12.93
N ILE A 126 -31.62 -11.77 -11.97
CA ILE A 126 -30.96 -11.79 -10.67
C ILE A 126 -31.57 -12.93 -9.85
N ALA A 127 -30.81 -14.00 -9.62
CA ALA A 127 -31.13 -14.98 -8.58
C ALA A 127 -30.13 -14.81 -7.43
N ILE A 128 -30.53 -14.01 -6.43
CA ILE A 128 -29.87 -14.00 -5.12
C ILE A 128 -30.36 -15.26 -4.41
N ARG A 129 -29.49 -16.29 -4.31
CA ARG A 129 -29.75 -17.44 -3.46
C ARG A 129 -29.23 -17.12 -2.07
N THR A 130 -30.15 -16.85 -1.15
CA THR A 130 -29.87 -16.73 0.28
C THR A 130 -29.47 -18.12 0.80
N GLU A 131 -28.21 -18.32 1.16
CA GLU A 131 -27.79 -19.46 1.98
C GLU A 131 -27.88 -19.06 3.45
N GLU A 132 -28.96 -19.49 4.11
CA GLU A 132 -29.09 -19.45 5.56
C GLU A 132 -28.48 -20.73 6.15
N SER A 133 -27.70 -20.55 7.20
CA SER A 133 -26.81 -21.54 7.82
C SER A 133 -27.50 -22.27 8.99
N ALA A 134 -27.07 -23.52 9.23
CA ALA A 134 -27.28 -24.38 10.43
C ALA A 134 -28.64 -25.12 10.52
N LEU A 135 -28.74 -26.41 10.81
CA LEU A 135 -28.07 -27.25 11.83
C LEU A 135 -27.98 -28.74 11.40
N PRO A 136 -27.03 -29.54 11.92
CA PRO A 136 -27.05 -31.01 11.79
C PRO A 136 -27.56 -31.73 13.06
N THR A 137 -27.86 -33.03 12.89
CA THR A 137 -28.33 -34.06 13.85
C THR A 137 -29.86 -34.08 14.04
N PHE A 138 -30.57 -35.20 13.97
CA PHE A 138 -30.33 -36.52 14.59
C PHE A 138 -31.16 -37.62 13.90
N ASP A 139 -30.59 -38.83 13.83
CA ASP A 139 -31.18 -40.08 13.32
C ASP A 139 -32.16 -40.71 14.33
N SER A 140 -33.34 -41.16 13.88
CA SER A 140 -33.85 -42.46 14.33
C SER A 140 -35.05 -42.96 13.53
N SER A 141 -34.83 -44.11 12.89
CA SER A 141 -35.63 -45.32 13.11
C SER A 141 -37.11 -45.37 12.66
N ARG A 142 -37.33 -46.29 11.70
CA ARG A 142 -38.19 -47.50 11.88
C ARG A 142 -39.73 -47.38 11.66
N ALA A 143 -40.16 -48.10 10.61
CA ALA A 143 -41.26 -49.09 10.57
C ALA A 143 -42.73 -48.68 10.42
N HIS A 144 -43.38 -49.41 9.48
CA HIS A 144 -44.80 -49.86 9.42
C HIS A 144 -45.84 -48.73 9.27
N ASP A 145 -46.89 -48.83 8.47
CA ASP A 145 -47.60 -49.93 7.80
C ASP A 145 -48.22 -49.37 6.50
#